data_AF-A0A848XUH2-F1
#
_entry.id   AF-A0A848XUH2-F1
#
_cell.length_a   1.000
_cell.length_b   1.000
_cell.length_c   1.000
_cell.angle_alpha   90.00
_cell.angle_beta   90.00
_cell.angle_gamma   90.00
#
_symmetry.space_group_name_H-M   'P 1'
#
loop_
_entity.id
_entity.type
_entity.pdbx_description
1 polymer ?
#
loop_
_entity_poly.entity_id
_entity_poly.type
_entity_poly.pdbx_seq_one_letter_code
_entity_poly.pdbx_strand_id
1 'polypeptide(L)'
;MAEPLKNSFGPSVVRTVADMVASAHPPFDRRRYLEVALDRFDELELTPRAKQVAEALAVALPDDRAHALRIITRALDHEFPDGRLTGMASFVYMPFGIFIAEEGLDHLELSMAAQLELTQRFTAEFSIRPFLERHPE
;
A
#
# COMPACT_ATOMS: atom_id res chain seq x y z
N MET A 1 27.78 -3.08 12.57
CA MET A 1 26.84 -1.93 12.56
C MET A 1 25.49 -2.45 12.08
N ALA A 2 24.39 -2.01 12.68
CA ALA A 2 23.07 -2.37 12.17
C ALA A 2 22.85 -1.72 10.80
N GLU A 3 22.29 -2.45 9.83
CA GLU A 3 21.95 -1.88 8.52
C GLU A 3 20.83 -0.83 8.66
N PRO A 4 20.84 0.24 7.85
CA PRO A 4 19.75 1.21 7.82
C PRO A 4 18.40 0.56 7.53
N LEU A 5 17.36 0.94 8.28
CA LEU A 5 15.99 0.40 8.17
C LEU A 5 15.44 0.45 6.73
N LYS A 6 15.79 1.48 5.95
CA LYS A 6 15.39 1.63 4.55
C LYS A 6 15.87 0.50 3.64
N ASN A 7 16.96 -0.19 3.99
CA ASN A 7 17.45 -1.32 3.19
C ASN A 7 16.50 -2.53 3.27
N SER A 8 15.69 -2.63 4.32
CA SER A 8 14.60 -3.60 4.44
C SER A 8 13.39 -3.24 3.57
N PHE A 9 13.29 -2.00 3.09
CA PHE A 9 12.26 -1.50 2.19
C PHE A 9 12.89 -1.04 0.86
N GLY A 10 13.42 -2.01 0.12
CA GLY A 10 14.08 -1.80 -1.17
C GLY A 10 13.17 -2.07 -2.37
N PRO A 11 13.73 -2.05 -3.60
CA PRO A 11 13.01 -2.36 -4.83
C PRO A 11 12.31 -3.73 -4.87
N SER A 12 12.75 -4.68 -4.03
CA SER A 12 12.05 -5.97 -3.85
C SER A 12 10.65 -5.78 -3.31
N VAL A 13 10.47 -4.89 -2.32
CA VAL A 13 9.15 -4.60 -1.73
C VAL A 13 8.21 -4.00 -2.77
N VAL A 14 8.72 -3.09 -3.61
CA VAL A 14 7.95 -2.52 -4.71
C VAL A 14 7.46 -3.61 -5.66
N ARG A 15 8.32 -4.56 -6.03
CA ARG A 15 7.92 -5.69 -6.88
C ARG A 15 6.89 -6.59 -6.20
N THR A 16 7.05 -6.87 -4.91
CA THR A 16 6.06 -7.64 -4.13
C THR A 16 4.70 -6.95 -4.12
N VAL A 17 4.63 -5.64 -3.87
CA VAL A 17 3.38 -4.88 -3.95
C VAL A 17 2.76 -4.98 -5.35
N ALA A 18 3.58 -4.89 -6.40
CA ALA A 18 3.12 -5.07 -7.78
C ALA A 18 2.48 -6.45 -7.99
N ASP A 19 3.10 -7.51 -7.47
CA ASP A 19 2.64 -8.89 -7.64
C ASP A 19 1.35 -9.14 -6.82
N MET A 20 1.25 -8.57 -5.61
CA MET A 20 0.01 -8.57 -4.81
C MET A 20 -1.15 -7.93 -5.58
N VAL A 21 -0.94 -6.73 -6.14
CA VAL A 21 -1.98 -6.01 -6.88
C VAL A 21 -2.32 -6.69 -8.20
N ALA A 22 -1.34 -7.20 -8.94
CA ALA A 22 -1.58 -7.94 -10.17
C ALA A 22 -2.41 -9.21 -9.93
N SER A 23 -2.21 -9.89 -8.78
CA SER A 23 -3.01 -11.05 -8.39
C SER A 23 -4.48 -10.71 -8.09
N ALA A 24 -4.73 -9.51 -7.57
CA ALA A 24 -6.07 -8.99 -7.29
C ALA A 24 -6.74 -8.40 -8.55
N HIS A 25 -5.96 -7.84 -9.46
CA HIS A 25 -6.42 -7.13 -10.65
C HIS A 25 -5.50 -7.41 -11.86
N PRO A 26 -5.79 -8.44 -12.67
CA PRO A 26 -4.94 -8.81 -13.82
C PRO A 26 -4.65 -7.69 -14.85
N PRO A 27 -5.56 -6.72 -15.12
CA PRO A 27 -5.27 -5.59 -16.01
C PRO A 27 -4.33 -4.53 -15.44
N PHE A 28 -3.75 -4.73 -14.26
CA PHE A 28 -2.85 -3.77 -13.61
C PHE A 28 -1.65 -3.40 -14.49
N ASP A 29 -1.42 -2.09 -14.72
CA ASP A 29 -0.27 -1.60 -15.47
C ASP A 29 1.01 -1.65 -14.60
N ARG A 30 1.51 -2.87 -14.43
CA ARG A 30 2.73 -3.15 -13.65
C ARG A 30 3.93 -2.36 -14.15
N ARG A 31 4.04 -2.12 -15.45
CA ARG A 31 5.17 -1.36 -16.03
C ARG A 31 5.10 0.09 -15.56
N ARG A 32 3.95 0.74 -15.73
CA ARG A 32 3.76 2.14 -15.30
C ARG A 32 3.96 2.29 -13.80
N TYR A 33 3.43 1.36 -13.01
CA TYR A 33 3.64 1.32 -11.57
C TYR A 33 5.14 1.26 -11.21
N LEU A 34 5.89 0.32 -11.79
CA LEU A 34 7.32 0.16 -11.47
C LEU A 34 8.16 1.38 -11.88
N GLU A 35 7.84 1.99 -13.03
CA GLU A 35 8.50 3.21 -13.50
C GLU A 35 8.33 4.36 -12.50
N VAL A 36 7.11 4.59 -11.99
CA VAL A 36 6.84 5.66 -11.03
C VAL A 36 7.38 5.32 -9.64
N ALA A 37 7.14 4.09 -9.17
CA ALA A 37 7.50 3.68 -7.83
C ALA A 37 9.02 3.63 -7.59
N LEU A 38 9.81 3.36 -8.63
CA LEU A 38 11.27 3.22 -8.52
C LEU A 38 12.06 4.48 -8.94
N ASP A 39 11.39 5.53 -9.41
CA ASP A 39 12.07 6.77 -9.79
C ASP A 39 12.79 7.39 -8.59
N ARG A 40 14.11 7.57 -8.70
CA ARG A 40 15.01 8.12 -7.66
C ARG A 40 14.81 7.50 -6.25
N PHE A 41 14.34 6.26 -6.19
CA PHE A 41 13.92 5.59 -4.95
C PHE A 41 15.04 5.42 -3.92
N ASP A 42 16.28 5.29 -4.38
CA ASP A 42 17.47 5.13 -3.52
C ASP A 42 17.79 6.39 -2.71
N GLU A 43 17.34 7.56 -3.16
CA GLU A 43 17.53 8.84 -2.46
C GLU A 43 16.57 9.02 -1.28
N LEU A 44 15.52 8.20 -1.21
CA LEU A 44 14.45 8.34 -0.24
C LEU A 44 14.69 7.53 1.04
N GLU A 45 14.19 8.06 2.15
CA GLU A 45 14.04 7.35 3.42
C GLU A 45 12.75 6.52 3.44
N LEU A 46 12.54 5.71 4.49
CA LEU A 46 11.45 4.71 4.55
C LEU A 46 10.05 5.27 4.28
N THR A 47 9.62 6.29 5.03
CA THR A 47 8.25 6.83 4.87
C THR A 47 8.03 7.47 3.49
N PRO A 48 8.95 8.32 2.97
CA PRO A 48 8.87 8.80 1.60
C PRO A 48 8.81 7.69 0.55
N ARG A 49 9.57 6.58 0.72
CA ARG A 49 9.47 5.41 -0.17
C ARG A 49 8.08 4.80 -0.16
N ALA A 50 7.52 4.55 1.02
CA ALA A 50 6.19 3.98 1.14
C ALA A 50 5.12 4.90 0.52
N LYS A 51 5.27 6.22 0.69
CA LYS A 51 4.40 7.22 0.06
C LYS A 51 4.50 7.18 -1.47
N GLN A 52 5.73 7.20 -2.02
CA GLN A 52 5.93 7.12 -3.47
C GLN A 52 5.33 5.83 -4.06
N VAL A 53 5.40 4.71 -3.33
CA VAL A 53 4.74 3.47 -3.75
C VAL A 53 3.22 3.61 -3.77
N ALA A 54 2.62 4.29 -2.78
CA ALA A 54 1.19 4.57 -2.75
C ALA A 54 0.74 5.49 -3.90
N GLU A 55 1.50 6.54 -4.18
CA GLU A 55 1.26 7.43 -5.32
C GLU A 55 1.36 6.68 -6.66
N ALA A 56 2.36 5.80 -6.80
CA ALA A 56 2.49 4.95 -7.97
C ALA A 56 1.30 3.99 -8.14
N LEU A 57 0.73 3.46 -7.05
CA LEU A 57 -0.51 2.70 -7.09
C LEU A 57 -1.68 3.55 -7.57
N ALA A 58 -1.83 4.78 -7.07
CA ALA A 58 -2.89 5.70 -7.48
C ALA A 58 -2.85 6.04 -8.97
N VAL A 59 -1.65 6.13 -9.55
CA VAL A 59 -1.42 6.36 -10.98
C VAL A 59 -1.70 5.11 -11.83
N ALA A 60 -1.42 3.91 -11.32
CA ALA A 60 -1.51 2.66 -12.08
C ALA A 60 -2.85 1.92 -11.91
N LEU A 61 -3.67 2.32 -10.94
CA LEU A 61 -5.01 1.80 -10.68
C LEU A 61 -6.10 2.63 -11.39
N PRO A 62 -7.31 2.08 -11.57
CA PRO A 62 -8.42 2.79 -12.20
C PRO A 62 -8.75 4.13 -11.53
N ASP A 63 -9.18 5.12 -12.33
CA ASP A 63 -9.58 6.45 -11.85
C ASP A 63 -10.75 6.42 -10.85
N ASP A 64 -11.65 5.45 -10.99
CA ASP A 64 -12.70 5.17 -10.01
C ASP A 64 -12.08 4.71 -8.68
N ARG A 65 -12.03 5.63 -7.72
CA ARG A 65 -11.43 5.41 -6.39
C ARG A 65 -12.14 4.32 -5.60
N ALA A 66 -13.46 4.16 -5.75
CA ALA A 66 -14.17 3.05 -5.11
C ALA A 66 -13.73 1.70 -5.69
N HIS A 67 -13.47 1.63 -7.00
CA HIS A 67 -12.91 0.44 -7.63
C HIS A 67 -11.46 0.19 -7.20
N ALA A 68 -10.63 1.24 -7.18
CA ALA A 68 -9.25 1.13 -6.73
C ALA A 68 -9.16 0.63 -5.27
N LEU A 69 -9.99 1.15 -4.36
CA LEU A 69 -10.07 0.66 -2.98
C LEU A 69 -10.43 -0.83 -2.90
N ARG A 70 -11.40 -1.31 -3.70
CA ARG A 70 -11.75 -2.74 -3.74
C ARG A 70 -10.57 -3.60 -4.21
N ILE A 71 -9.79 -3.12 -5.19
CA ILE A 71 -8.57 -3.81 -5.65
C ILE A 71 -7.54 -3.86 -4.52
N ILE A 72 -7.32 -2.73 -3.84
CA ILE A 72 -6.39 -2.63 -2.71
C ILE A 72 -6.79 -3.60 -1.60
N THR A 73 -8.06 -3.62 -1.18
CA THR A 73 -8.56 -4.56 -0.18
C THR A 73 -8.33 -6.01 -0.60
N ARG A 74 -8.63 -6.37 -1.86
CA ARG A 74 -8.39 -7.73 -2.38
C ARG A 74 -6.90 -8.07 -2.44
N ALA A 75 -6.02 -7.10 -2.71
CA ALA A 75 -4.57 -7.31 -2.73
C ALA A 75 -4.01 -7.63 -1.33
N LEU A 76 -4.68 -7.20 -0.26
CA LEU A 76 -4.30 -7.55 1.11
C LEU A 76 -4.49 -9.05 1.40
N ASP A 77 -5.41 -9.72 0.70
CA ASP A 77 -5.63 -11.17 0.80
C ASP A 77 -4.55 -12.01 0.11
N HIS A 78 -3.48 -11.39 -0.40
CA HIS A 78 -2.38 -12.11 -1.02
C HIS A 78 -1.73 -13.13 -0.06
N GLU A 79 -1.73 -14.39 -0.46
CA GLU A 79 -1.10 -15.48 0.29
C GLU A 79 0.39 -15.58 -0.06
N PHE A 80 1.24 -15.47 0.95
CA PHE A 80 2.68 -15.68 0.81
C PHE A 80 3.03 -17.16 1.03
N PRO A 81 3.96 -17.74 0.25
CA PRO A 81 4.36 -19.15 0.37
C PRO A 81 4.83 -19.54 1.78
N ASP A 82 5.53 -18.63 2.46
CA ASP A 82 6.08 -18.84 3.81
C ASP A 82 5.08 -18.47 4.92
N GLY A 83 3.83 -18.18 4.56
CA GLY A 83 2.77 -17.77 5.48
C GLY A 83 2.80 -16.28 5.84
N ARG A 84 2.27 -15.95 7.02
CA ARG A 84 2.08 -14.54 7.43
C ARG A 84 3.42 -13.81 7.59
N LEU A 85 3.57 -12.68 6.92
CA LEU A 85 4.71 -11.79 7.07
C LEU A 85 4.77 -11.19 8.48
N THR A 86 5.98 -11.10 9.04
CA THR A 86 6.22 -10.55 10.38
C THR A 86 7.43 -9.61 10.39
N GLY A 87 7.57 -8.83 11.47
CA GLY A 87 8.70 -7.91 11.64
C GLY A 87 8.81 -6.90 10.51
N MET A 88 9.99 -6.79 9.90
CA MET A 88 10.21 -5.85 8.78
C MET A 88 9.51 -6.25 7.49
N ALA A 89 9.23 -7.53 7.28
CA ALA A 89 8.58 -7.98 6.05
C ALA A 89 7.14 -7.47 5.95
N SER A 90 6.45 -7.23 7.08
CA SER A 90 5.09 -6.67 7.07
C SER A 90 5.02 -5.22 6.60
N PHE A 91 6.15 -4.51 6.50
CA PHE A 91 6.15 -3.14 5.97
C PHE A 91 5.74 -3.09 4.49
N VAL A 92 5.75 -4.22 3.76
CA VAL A 92 5.12 -4.31 2.42
C VAL A 92 3.68 -3.79 2.41
N TYR A 93 2.99 -3.83 3.56
CA TYR A 93 1.62 -3.35 3.68
C TYR A 93 1.49 -1.83 3.89
N MET A 94 2.58 -1.14 4.24
CA MET A 94 2.58 0.30 4.57
C MET A 94 2.04 1.19 3.42
N PRO A 95 2.41 0.97 2.14
CA PRO A 95 1.86 1.75 1.04
C PRO A 95 0.34 1.63 0.88
N PHE A 96 -0.26 0.48 1.19
CA PHE A 96 -1.72 0.32 1.12
C PHE A 96 -2.43 1.16 2.17
N GLY A 97 -1.88 1.26 3.39
CA GLY A 97 -2.40 2.17 4.42
C GLY A 97 -2.36 3.63 3.98
N ILE A 98 -1.24 4.06 3.39
CA ILE A 98 -1.11 5.43 2.84
C ILE A 98 -2.12 5.66 1.72
N PHE A 99 -2.24 4.72 0.78
CA PHE A 99 -3.22 4.78 -0.30
C PHE A 99 -4.65 4.95 0.25
N ILE A 100 -5.06 4.14 1.24
CA ILE A 100 -6.41 4.23 1.82
C ILE A 100 -6.64 5.62 2.45
N ALA A 101 -5.64 6.16 3.14
CA ALA A 101 -5.71 7.48 3.75
C ALA A 101 -5.77 8.64 2.76
N GLU A 102 -5.07 8.56 1.64
CA GLU A 102 -4.96 9.66 0.66
C GLU A 102 -6.07 9.58 -0.41
N GLU A 103 -6.42 8.37 -0.86
CA GLU A 103 -7.34 8.13 -1.99
C GLU A 103 -8.74 7.70 -1.53
N GLY A 104 -8.94 7.41 -0.23
CA GLY A 104 -10.15 6.80 0.28
C GLY A 104 -11.10 7.70 1.07
N LEU A 105 -10.77 8.98 1.26
CA LEU A 105 -11.51 9.87 2.16
C LEU A 105 -12.98 10.11 1.75
N ASP A 106 -13.31 10.01 0.46
CA ASP A 106 -14.69 10.15 -0.04
C ASP A 106 -15.51 8.84 0.03
N HIS A 107 -14.89 7.75 0.49
CA HIS A 107 -15.46 6.40 0.46
C HIS A 107 -15.37 5.73 1.84
N LEU A 108 -15.91 6.38 2.87
CA LEU A 108 -15.77 5.97 4.28
C LEU A 108 -15.98 4.47 4.52
N GLU A 109 -17.10 3.90 4.10
CA GLU A 109 -17.41 2.48 4.34
C GLU A 109 -16.39 1.52 3.69
N LEU A 110 -16.02 1.78 2.43
CA LEU A 110 -15.03 0.97 1.71
C LEU A 110 -13.65 1.10 2.36
N SER A 111 -13.29 2.31 2.75
CA SER A 111 -12.03 2.58 3.43
C SER A 111 -11.97 1.91 4.80
N MET A 112 -13.05 1.93 5.60
CA MET A 112 -13.08 1.23 6.89
C MET A 112 -12.97 -0.28 6.73
N ALA A 113 -13.62 -0.86 5.72
CA ALA A 113 -13.44 -2.27 5.38
C ALA A 113 -11.99 -2.59 4.99
N ALA A 114 -11.36 -1.73 4.18
CA ALA A 114 -9.94 -1.87 3.82
C ALA A 114 -9.01 -1.75 5.03
N GLN A 115 -9.28 -0.82 5.96
CA GLN A 115 -8.48 -0.66 7.19
C GLN A 115 -8.64 -1.85 8.14
N LEU A 116 -9.82 -2.45 8.21
CA LEU A 116 -10.06 -3.69 8.95
C LEU A 116 -9.23 -4.84 8.38
N GLU A 117 -9.19 -5.00 7.06
CA GLU A 117 -8.36 -6.03 6.43
C GLU A 117 -6.86 -5.76 6.59
N LEU A 118 -6.46 -4.48 6.51
CA LEU A 118 -5.09 -4.07 6.72
C LEU A 118 -4.62 -4.39 8.14
N THR A 119 -5.44 -4.09 9.15
CA THR A 119 -5.04 -4.25 10.57
C THR A 119 -4.92 -5.72 11.00
N GLN A 120 -5.43 -6.67 10.22
CA GLN A 120 -5.19 -8.10 10.46
C GLN A 120 -3.76 -8.53 10.12
N ARG A 121 -3.06 -7.76 9.29
CA ARG A 121 -1.73 -8.08 8.73
C ARG A 121 -0.66 -7.08 9.14
N PHE A 122 -1.06 -5.82 9.30
CA PHE A 122 -0.25 -4.67 9.65
C PHE A 122 -1.01 -3.74 10.61
N THR A 123 -0.75 -2.43 10.57
CA THR A 123 -1.41 -1.41 11.39
C THR A 123 -2.15 -0.39 10.52
N ALA A 124 -3.26 0.11 11.04
CA ALA A 124 -4.05 1.21 10.49
C ALA A 124 -3.90 2.52 11.29
N GLU A 125 -3.01 2.57 12.28
CA GLU A 125 -2.94 3.66 13.29
C GLU A 125 -2.64 5.05 12.70
N PHE A 126 -1.98 5.09 11.54
CA PHE A 126 -1.71 6.34 10.82
C PHE A 126 -2.80 6.63 9.80
N SER A 127 -3.26 5.61 9.07
CA SER A 127 -4.21 5.76 7.99
C SER A 127 -5.64 6.03 8.45
N ILE A 128 -5.98 5.79 9.71
CA ILE A 128 -7.28 6.14 10.29
C ILE A 128 -7.44 7.62 10.62
N ARG A 129 -6.34 8.34 10.86
CA ARG A 129 -6.37 9.74 11.36
C ARG A 129 -7.10 10.70 10.42
N PRO A 130 -6.86 10.69 9.09
CA PRO A 130 -7.56 11.59 8.17
C PRO A 130 -9.08 11.38 8.18
N PHE A 131 -9.54 10.14 8.43
CA PHE A 131 -10.97 9.84 8.55
C PHE A 131 -11.56 10.42 9.82
N LEU A 132 -10.87 10.33 10.96
CA LEU A 132 -11.34 10.93 12.22
C LEU A 132 -11.38 12.46 12.15
N GLU A 133 -10.46 13.08 11.41
CA GLU A 133 -10.45 14.53 11.19
C GLU A 133 -11.61 14.97 10.27
N ARG A 134 -11.92 14.17 9.25
CA ARG A 134 -13.00 14.47 8.28
C ARG A 134 -14.39 14.06 8.76
N HIS A 135 -14.47 12.99 9.55
CA HIS A 135 -15.68 12.36 10.07
C HIS A 135 -15.56 12.17 11.60
N PRO A 136 -15.71 13.25 12.38
CA PRO A 136 -15.49 13.22 13.84
C PRO A 136 -16.64 12.60 14.65
N GLU A 137 -17.77 12.26 14.02
CA GLU A 137 -18.97 11.65 14.63
C GLU A 137 -19.05 10.15 14.36
#